data_AF-A0A7K3RN58-F1
#
_entry.id   AF-A0A7K3RN58-F1
#
_cell.length_a   1.000
_cell.length_b   1.000
_cell.length_c   1.000
_cell.angle_alpha   90.00
_cell.angle_beta   90.00
_cell.angle_gamma   90.00
#
_symmetry.space_group_name_H-M   'P 1'
#
loop_
_entity.id
_entity.type
_entity.pdbx_description
1 polymer ?
#
loop_
_entity_poly.entity_id
_entity_poly.type
_entity_poly.pdbx_seq_one_letter_code
_entity_poly.pdbx_strand_id
1 'polypeptide(L)' 'ARWTVAGADLQLRLDRNGRWWPYRKERGRWVPAGPADDDPAGALAGATGGAPDAAV' A
#
# COMPACT_ATOMS: atom_id res chain seq x y z
N ALA A 1 6.95 -12.27 1.10
CA ALA A 1 7.07 -11.99 -0.35
C ALA A 1 7.07 -10.48 -0.58
N ARG A 2 7.74 -9.96 -1.62
CA ARG A 2 7.69 -8.52 -1.98
C ARG A 2 7.22 -8.39 -3.42
N TRP A 3 6.26 -7.51 -3.67
CA TRP A 3 5.78 -7.19 -5.01
C TRP A 3 5.87 -5.69 -5.22
N THR A 4 6.57 -5.25 -6.26
CA THR A 4 6.58 -3.84 -6.67
C THR A 4 5.69 -3.70 -7.90
N VAL A 5 4.78 -2.73 -7.87
CA VAL A 5 3.88 -2.48 -8.99
C VAL A 5 4.67 -1.80 -10.10
N ALA A 6 4.78 -2.43 -11.27
CA ALA A 6 5.51 -1.86 -12.39
C ALA A 6 4.76 -0.63 -12.92
N GLY A 7 5.45 0.52 -13.03
CA GLY A 7 4.86 1.77 -13.50
C GLY A 7 4.13 2.59 -12.41
N ALA A 8 4.10 2.11 -11.17
CA ALA A 8 3.62 2.88 -10.04
C ALA A 8 4.68 2.92 -8.93
N ASP A 9 4.73 4.04 -8.21
CA ASP A 9 5.56 4.20 -7.01
C ASP A 9 4.95 3.45 -5.81
N LEU A 10 4.56 2.18 -6.02
CA LEU A 10 3.83 1.33 -5.07
C LEU A 10 4.51 -0.04 -4.90
N GLN A 11 4.60 -0.47 -3.65
CA GLN A 11 5.20 -1.74 -3.25
C GLN A 11 4.35 -2.41 -2.18
N LEU A 12 4.02 -3.67 -2.38
CA LEU A 12 3.35 -4.53 -1.43
C LEU A 12 4.35 -5.47 -0.76
N ARG A 13 4.25 -5.61 0.56
CA ARG A 13 5.09 -6.52 1.36
C ARG A 13 4.21 -7.50 2.12
N LEU A 14 4.35 -8.78 1.79
CA LEU A 14 3.69 -9.88 2.48
C LEU A 14 4.46 -10.20 3.77
N ASP A 15 3.78 -10.06 4.89
CA ASP A 15 4.25 -10.42 6.22
C ASP A 15 4.13 -11.94 6.49
N ARG A 16 4.72 -12.42 7.59
CA ARG A 16 4.63 -13.83 8.01
C ARG A 16 3.21 -14.28 8.31
N ASN A 17 2.32 -13.33 8.64
CA ASN A 17 0.92 -13.60 8.92
C ASN A 17 0.04 -13.70 7.66
N GLY A 18 0.61 -13.57 6.45
CA GLY A 18 -0.17 -13.58 5.21
C GLY A 18 -0.73 -12.22 4.80
N ARG A 19 -0.43 -11.16 5.57
CA ARG A 19 -0.92 -9.80 5.33
C ARG A 19 -0.03 -9.00 4.39
N TRP A 20 -0.64 -8.31 3.45
CA TRP A 20 -0.01 -7.40 2.51
C TRP A 20 0.00 -5.98 3.03
N TRP A 21 1.20 -5.48 3.26
CA TRP A 21 1.44 -4.09 3.64
C TRP A 21 1.70 -3.23 2.41
N PRO A 22 0.86 -2.22 2.15
CA PRO A 22 1.10 -1.28 1.07
C PRO A 22 2.10 -0.20 1.48
N TYR A 23 3.06 0.04 0.60
CA TYR A 23 4.02 1.12 0.68
C TYR A 23 3.97 1.93 -0.60
N ARG A 24 3.96 3.25 -0.46
CA ARG A 24 4.15 4.16 -1.59
C ARG A 24 5.48 4.88 -1.47
N LYS A 25 6.11 5.20 -2.59
CA LYS A 25 7.38 5.94 -2.62
C LYS A 25 7.07 7.43 -2.73
N GLU A 26 7.17 8.13 -1.61
CA GLU A 26 7.05 9.58 -1.55
C GLU A 26 8.42 10.21 -1.34
N ARG A 27 8.81 11.14 -2.23
CA ARG A 27 10.08 11.88 -2.14
C ARG A 27 11.31 10.97 -1.97
N GLY A 28 11.30 9.80 -2.61
CA GLY A 28 12.36 8.80 -2.51
C GLY A 28 12.31 7.89 -1.29
N ARG A 29 11.33 8.05 -0.41
CA ARG A 29 11.14 7.23 0.79
C ARG A 29 9.89 6.36 0.67
N TRP A 30 10.03 5.08 0.99
CA TRP A 30 8.87 4.19 1.14
C TRP A 30 8.15 4.50 2.44
N VAL A 31 6.91 4.94 2.34
CA VAL A 31 6.03 5.19 3.48
C VAL A 31 4.83 4.24 3.43
N PRO A 32 4.38 3.72 4.58
CA PRO A 32 3.19 2.89 4.63
C PRO A 32 2.00 3.73 4.14
N ALA A 33 1.30 3.21 3.15
CA ALA A 33 0.23 3.93 2.45
C ALA A 33 -1.17 3.62 3.02
N GLY A 34 -1.27 2.65 3.95
CA GLY A 34 -2.55 2.22 4.51
C GLY A 34 -2.39 1.01 5.44
N PRO A 35 -3.51 0.50 5.99
CA PRO A 35 -3.52 -0.72 6.78
C PRO A 35 -3.10 -1.93 5.93
N ALA A 36 -2.62 -2.97 6.60
CA ALA A 36 -2.33 -4.24 5.96
C ALA A 36 -3.63 -5.00 5.69
N ASP A 37 -3.77 -5.53 4.48
CA ASP A 37 -4.92 -6.33 4.07
C ASP A 37 -4.48 -7.75 3.72
N ASP A 38 -5.36 -8.73 3.86
CA ASP A 38 -5.11 -10.10 3.43
C ASP A 38 -5.25 -10.21 1.89
N ASP A 39 -6.00 -9.29 1.26
CA ASP A 39 -6.11 -9.20 -0.21
C ASP A 39 -5.12 -8.17 -0.81
N PRO A 40 -4.33 -8.55 -1.83
CA PRO A 40 -3.37 -7.63 -2.44
C PRO A 40 -4.04 -6.46 -3.18
N ALA A 41 -5.24 -6.61 -3.74
CA ALA A 41 -5.97 -5.52 -4.39
C ALA A 41 -6.59 -4.58 -3.35
N GLY A 42 -7.09 -5.10 -2.23
CA GLY A 42 -7.56 -4.30 -1.09
C GLY A 42 -6.44 -3.44 -0.48
N ALA A 43 -5.28 -4.05 -0.24
CA ALA A 43 -4.08 -3.33 0.22
C ALA A 43 -3.65 -2.24 -0.79
N LEU A 44 -3.73 -2.51 -2.10
CA LEU A 44 -3.44 -1.53 -3.14
C LEU A 44 -4.46 -0.39 -3.18
N ALA A 45 -5.75 -0.69 -3.11
CA ALA A 45 -6.82 0.31 -3.11
C ALA A 45 -6.73 1.24 -1.90
N GLY A 46 -6.39 0.71 -0.71
CA GLY A 46 -6.12 1.53 0.48
C GLY A 46 -4.88 2.43 0.34
N ALA A 47 -4.00 2.13 -0.62
CA ALA A 47 -2.76 2.85 -0.86
C ALA A 47 -2.87 3.94 -1.94
N THR A 48 -3.70 3.70 -2.98
CA THR A 48 -4.07 4.68 -4.01
C THR A 48 -5.21 5.58 -3.57
N GLY A 49 -6.08 5.11 -2.67
CA GLY A 49 -7.11 5.91 -2.01
C GLY A 49 -6.49 6.70 -0.86
N GLY A 50 -5.87 7.85 -1.16
CA GLY A 50 -5.71 8.88 -0.13
C GLY A 50 -7.07 9.12 0.54
N ALA A 51 -7.06 9.16 1.87
CA ALA A 51 -8.15 9.49 2.80
C ALA A 51 -9.53 9.79 2.17
N PRO A 52 -10.63 9.12 2.55
CA PRO A 52 -11.93 9.76 2.37
C PRO A 52 -11.81 11.13 3.06
N ASP A 53 -11.95 12.17 2.26
CA ASP A 53 -11.85 13.55 2.62
C ASP A 53 -12.54 13.78 3.98
N ALA A 54 -11.74 14.09 5.00
CA ALA A 54 -12.25 14.68 6.22
C ALA A 54 -12.40 16.17 5.96
N ALA A 55 -13.44 16.57 5.22
CA ALA A 55 -14.03 17.91 5.25
C ALA A 55 -15.29 18.02 4.38
N VAL A 56 -16.47 17.70 4.93
CA VAL A 56 -17.68 18.55 4.88
C VAL A 56 -18.61 18.22 6.03
#